data_AF-A0A258BRJ6-F1
#
_entry.id   AF-A0A258BRJ6-F1
#
_cell.length_a   1.000
_cell.length_b   1.000
_cell.length_c   1.000
_cell.angle_alpha   90.00
_cell.angle_beta   90.00
_cell.angle_gamma   90.00
#
_symmetry.space_group_name_H-M   'P 1'
#
loop_
_entity.id
_entity.type
_entity.pdbx_description
1 polymer ?
#
loop_
_entity_poly.entity_id
_entity_poly.type
_entity_poly.pdbx_seq_one_letter_code
_entity_poly.pdbx_strand_id
1 'polypeptide(L)'
;MTDQTTRIAELNDRCRLGHDPTARIVITATCLAALADGADCGAEMAAQAAVMAAVRRYCFGPEDGAERARGELTIRQQPIRFVIDYYDRSLEWGSENPADPSVT
;
A
#
# COMPACT_ATOMS: atom_id res chain seq x y z
N MET A 1 17.27 -13.02 -7.88
CA MET A 1 15.82 -12.78 -7.72
C MET A 1 15.12 -14.06 -8.15
N THR A 2 14.25 -14.63 -7.32
CA THR A 2 13.53 -15.87 -7.67
C THR A 2 12.28 -15.55 -8.50
N ASP A 3 11.74 -16.56 -9.18
CA ASP A 3 10.46 -16.45 -9.90
C ASP A 3 9.33 -16.02 -8.93
N GLN A 4 9.32 -16.61 -7.74
CA GLN A 4 8.36 -16.29 -6.68
C GLN A 4 8.43 -14.82 -6.21
N THR A 5 9.62 -14.28 -5.95
CA THR A 5 9.77 -12.87 -5.54
C THR A 5 9.30 -11.91 -6.63
N THR A 6 9.59 -12.24 -7.90
CA THR A 6 9.14 -11.44 -9.05
C THR A 6 7.62 -11.46 -9.12
N ARG A 7 7.01 -12.63 -8.93
CA ARG A 7 5.56 -12.80 -8.92
C ARG A 7 4.89 -12.00 -7.79
N ILE A 8 5.43 -12.05 -6.58
CA ILE A 8 4.94 -11.26 -5.45
C ILE A 8 5.01 -9.77 -5.77
N ALA A 9 6.11 -9.30 -6.36
CA ALA A 9 6.26 -7.90 -6.75
C ALA A 9 5.20 -7.43 -7.75
N GLU A 10 4.85 -8.27 -8.74
CA GLU A 10 3.77 -7.99 -9.69
C GLU A 10 2.40 -7.89 -9.01
N LEU A 11 2.12 -8.79 -8.06
CA LEU A 11 0.86 -8.78 -7.30
C LEU A 11 0.76 -7.55 -6.40
N ASN A 12 1.87 -7.15 -5.78
CA ASN A 12 1.95 -5.93 -4.98
C ASN A 12 1.73 -4.67 -5.81
N ASP A 13 2.31 -4.63 -7.02
CA ASP A 13 2.02 -3.57 -7.97
C ASP A 13 0.53 -3.55 -8.36
N ARG A 14 -0.08 -4.72 -8.61
CA ARG A 14 -1.51 -4.82 -8.91
C ARG A 14 -2.37 -4.27 -7.76
N CYS A 15 -2.04 -4.61 -6.52
CA CYS A 15 -2.71 -4.11 -5.31
C CYS A 15 -2.60 -2.59 -5.19
N ARG A 16 -1.37 -2.04 -5.20
CA ARG A 16 -1.16 -0.58 -5.02
C ARG A 16 -1.79 0.26 -6.13
N LEU A 17 -1.84 -0.27 -7.35
CA LEU A 17 -2.45 0.39 -8.50
C LEU A 17 -3.99 0.34 -8.46
N GLY A 18 -4.59 -0.42 -7.54
CA GLY A 18 -6.03 -0.58 -7.41
C GLY A 18 -6.63 -1.51 -8.47
N HIS A 19 -5.82 -2.42 -9.02
CA HIS A 19 -6.25 -3.45 -9.97
C HIS A 19 -6.68 -4.74 -9.30
N ASP A 20 -6.62 -4.79 -7.96
CA ASP A 20 -7.08 -5.91 -7.18
C ASP A 20 -8.37 -5.57 -6.40
N PRO A 21 -9.55 -6.07 -6.81
CA PRO A 21 -10.82 -5.71 -6.19
C PRO A 21 -11.03 -6.36 -4.82
N THR A 22 -10.25 -7.38 -4.47
CA THR A 22 -10.30 -8.07 -3.16
C THR A 22 -9.45 -7.35 -2.12
N ALA A 23 -8.47 -6.54 -2.54
CA ALA A 23 -7.56 -5.84 -1.66
C ALA A 23 -8.29 -4.82 -0.77
N ARG A 24 -7.82 -4.70 0.47
CA ARG A 24 -8.29 -3.69 1.43
C ARG A 24 -7.21 -2.64 1.63
N ILE A 25 -7.60 -1.39 1.44
CA ILE A 25 -6.75 -0.24 1.67
C ILE A 25 -7.20 0.42 2.96
N VAL A 26 -6.30 0.49 3.93
CA VAL A 26 -6.51 1.16 5.20
C VAL A 26 -5.48 2.27 5.33
N ILE A 27 -5.96 3.48 5.63
CA ILE A 27 -5.10 4.61 5.98
C ILE A 27 -5.44 4.97 7.43
N THR A 28 -4.42 5.09 8.27
CA THR A 28 -4.64 5.38 9.69
C THR A 28 -5.24 6.78 9.85
N ALA A 29 -6.21 6.93 10.75
CA ALA A 29 -6.88 8.20 11.00
C ALA A 29 -5.88 9.31 11.36
N THR A 30 -4.85 8.99 12.16
CA THR A 30 -3.78 9.93 12.50
C THR A 30 -2.97 10.40 11.29
N CYS A 31 -2.74 9.54 10.29
CA CYS A 31 -2.07 9.94 9.05
C CYS A 31 -2.91 10.95 8.27
N LEU A 32 -4.21 10.69 8.11
CA LEU A 32 -5.13 11.61 7.43
C LEU A 32 -5.24 12.93 8.19
N ALA A 33 -5.40 12.90 9.52
CA ALA A 33 -5.48 14.10 10.35
C ALA A 33 -4.20 14.95 10.27
N ALA A 34 -3.02 14.32 10.29
CA ALA A 34 -1.74 15.02 10.16
C ALA A 34 -1.59 15.70 8.78
N LEU A 35 -2.11 15.09 7.72
CA LEU A 35 -2.09 15.66 6.37
C LEU A 35 -3.17 16.71 6.13
N ALA A 36 -4.31 16.58 6.80
CA ALA A 36 -5.42 17.52 6.76
C ALA A 36 -5.21 18.73 7.67
N ASP A 37 -4.20 18.69 8.56
CA ASP A 37 -3.89 19.76 9.53
C ASP A 37 -5.10 20.15 10.40
N GLY A 38 -5.87 19.14 10.83
CA GLY A 38 -7.06 19.34 11.66
C GLY A 38 -8.26 19.99 10.95
N ALA A 39 -8.24 20.09 9.62
CA ALA A 39 -9.35 20.62 8.82
C ALA A 39 -10.53 19.63 8.69
N ASP A 40 -11.59 20.07 8.02
CA ASP A 40 -12.85 19.33 7.89
C ASP A 40 -12.76 18.03 7.06
N CYS A 41 -13.88 17.32 6.94
CA CYS A 41 -13.98 16.08 6.17
C CYS A 41 -13.50 16.23 4.71
N GLY A 42 -13.65 17.39 4.09
CA GLY A 42 -13.18 17.64 2.73
C GLY A 42 -11.65 17.59 2.64
N ALA A 43 -10.96 18.13 3.64
CA ALA A 43 -9.51 18.06 3.73
C ALA A 43 -9.00 16.63 3.97
N GLU A 44 -9.68 15.83 4.80
CA GLU A 44 -9.34 14.42 4.99
C GLU A 44 -9.53 13.60 3.70
N MET A 45 -10.61 13.85 2.95
CA MET A 45 -10.82 13.22 1.65
C MET A 45 -9.71 13.60 0.64
N ALA A 46 -9.29 14.86 0.63
CA ALA A 46 -8.18 15.32 -0.19
C ALA A 46 -6.85 14.69 0.24
N ALA A 47 -6.61 14.54 1.55
CA ALA A 47 -5.45 13.86 2.09
C ALA A 47 -5.42 12.38 1.67
N GLN A 48 -6.56 11.67 1.79
CA GLN A 48 -6.69 10.29 1.34
C GLN A 48 -6.38 10.15 -0.15
N ALA A 49 -6.94 11.02 -0.99
CA ALA A 49 -6.66 11.02 -2.43
C ALA A 49 -5.18 11.30 -2.74
N ALA A 50 -4.54 12.21 -1.99
CA ALA A 50 -3.11 12.50 -2.14
C ALA A 50 -2.24 11.30 -1.77
N VAL A 51 -2.53 10.60 -0.66
CA VAL A 51 -1.83 9.37 -0.27
C VAL A 51 -1.97 8.30 -1.35
N MET A 52 -3.19 8.04 -1.82
CA MET A 52 -3.44 7.06 -2.88
C MET A 52 -2.69 7.39 -4.18
N ALA A 53 -2.69 8.66 -4.58
CA ALA A 53 -1.97 9.11 -5.76
C ALA A 53 -0.44 8.95 -5.60
N ALA A 54 0.10 9.24 -4.42
CA ALA A 54 1.53 9.12 -4.15
C ALA A 54 1.97 7.65 -4.16
N VAL A 55 1.25 6.75 -3.49
CA VAL A 55 1.55 5.32 -3.46
C VAL A 55 1.50 4.70 -4.87
N ARG A 56 0.53 5.10 -5.69
CA ARG A 56 0.44 4.65 -7.10
C ARG A 56 1.63 5.11 -7.96
N ARG A 57 2.21 6.27 -7.65
CA ARG A 57 3.37 6.83 -8.38
C ARG A 57 4.71 6.50 -7.74
N TYR A 58 4.69 5.78 -6.62
CA TYR A 58 5.90 5.45 -5.89
C TYR A 58 6.87 4.65 -6.78
N CYS A 59 8.12 5.09 -6.79
CA CYS A 59 9.22 4.43 -7.48
C CYS A 59 10.07 3.72 -6.44
N PHE A 60 10.09 2.40 -6.45
CA PHE A 60 10.81 1.61 -5.47
C PHE A 60 12.33 1.77 -5.63
N GLY A 61 12.98 2.10 -4.52
CA GLY A 61 14.43 2.13 -4.40
C GLY A 61 15.01 0.75 -4.06
N PRO A 62 16.34 0.58 -4.12
CA PRO A 62 17.02 -0.66 -3.73
C PRO A 62 16.71 -1.11 -2.29
N GLU A 63 16.53 -0.15 -1.37
CA GLU A 63 16.24 -0.35 0.05
C GLU A 63 14.82 -0.85 0.37
N ASP A 64 13.87 -0.68 -0.56
CA ASP A 64 12.47 -1.06 -0.35
C ASP A 64 12.25 -2.58 -0.41
N GLY A 65 13.20 -3.30 -1.00
CA GLY A 65 13.17 -4.75 -1.17
C GLY A 65 12.55 -5.19 -2.50
N ALA A 66 12.97 -6.37 -2.97
CA ALA A 66 12.62 -6.87 -4.30
C ALA A 66 11.11 -7.19 -4.46
N GLU A 67 10.39 -7.41 -3.37
CA GLU A 67 8.94 -7.69 -3.38
C GLU A 67 8.08 -6.43 -3.57
N ARG A 68 8.64 -5.22 -3.49
CA ARG A 68 7.85 -3.98 -3.62
C ARG A 68 6.68 -3.88 -2.61
N ALA A 69 6.86 -4.50 -1.44
CA ALA A 69 5.81 -4.63 -0.42
C ALA A 69 5.73 -3.43 0.53
N ARG A 70 6.69 -2.50 0.48
CA ARG A 70 6.77 -1.37 1.41
C ARG A 70 7.50 -0.19 0.77
N GLY A 71 7.33 0.98 1.36
CA GLY A 71 8.08 2.16 1.01
C GLY A 71 7.84 3.33 1.95
N GLU A 72 8.66 4.37 1.81
CA GLU A 72 8.56 5.61 2.58
C GLU A 72 8.55 6.80 1.63
N LEU A 73 7.55 7.68 1.79
CA LEU A 73 7.37 8.87 0.97
C LEU A 73 6.99 10.07 1.82
N THR A 74 7.21 11.27 1.30
CA THR A 74 6.86 12.51 2.00
C THR A 74 5.73 13.23 1.28
N ILE A 75 4.66 13.56 1.99
CA ILE A 75 3.57 14.42 1.51
C ILE A 75 3.44 15.59 2.49
N ARG A 76 3.46 16.83 1.99
CA ARG A 76 3.32 18.03 2.84
C ARG A 76 4.28 18.04 4.05
N GLN A 77 5.53 17.64 3.84
CA GLN A 77 6.57 17.50 4.87
C GLN A 77 6.32 16.40 5.92
N GLN A 78 5.23 15.63 5.79
CA GLN A 78 4.95 14.48 6.65
C GLN A 78 5.54 13.20 6.03
N PRO A 79 6.42 12.46 6.74
CA PRO A 79 6.83 11.14 6.32
C PRO A 79 5.67 10.14 6.47
N ILE A 80 5.45 9.35 5.44
CA ILE A 80 4.39 8.35 5.35
C ILE A 80 5.04 7.05 4.93
N ARG A 81 4.74 6.00 5.67
CA ARG A 81 5.14 4.63 5.34
C ARG A 81 3.91 3.86 4.90
N PHE A 82 4.08 3.00 3.91
CA PHE A 82 3.07 2.04 3.51
C PHE A 82 3.66 0.64 3.50
N VAL A 83 2.78 -0.34 3.71
CA VAL A 83 3.07 -1.77 3.64
C VAL A 83 1.92 -2.45 2.90
N ILE A 84 2.22 -3.51 2.16
CA ILE A 84 1.29 -4.41 1.50
C ILE A 84 1.47 -5.76 2.17
N ASP A 85 0.50 -6.13 2.99
CA ASP A 85 0.48 -7.40 3.71
C ASP A 85 -0.33 -8.45 2.93
N TYR A 86 0.09 -9.71 3.03
CA TYR A 86 -0.53 -10.84 2.33
C TYR A 86 -1.35 -11.64 3.33
N TYR A 87 -2.65 -11.42 3.34
CA TYR A 87 -3.57 -12.21 4.15
C TYR A 87 -4.26 -13.30 3.33
N ASP A 88 -4.83 -14.30 3.98
CA ASP A 88 -5.82 -15.17 3.36
C ASP A 88 -7.07 -14.37 2.94
N ARG A 89 -7.94 -15.00 2.15
CA ARG A 89 -9.17 -14.35 1.64
C ARG A 89 -10.15 -13.90 2.75
N SER A 90 -10.03 -14.43 3.96
CA SER A 90 -10.83 -14.02 5.13
C SER A 90 -10.20 -12.86 5.91
N LEU A 91 -8.97 -12.47 5.58
CA LEU A 91 -8.17 -11.48 6.29
C LEU A 91 -7.89 -11.87 7.76
N GLU A 92 -7.85 -13.18 8.04
CA GLU A 92 -7.65 -13.70 9.40
C GLU A 92 -6.20 -14.08 9.65
N TRP A 93 -5.58 -14.75 8.68
CA TRP A 93 -4.20 -15.22 8.76
C TRP A 93 -3.37 -14.73 7.58
N GLY A 94 -2.04 -14.84 7.70
CA GLY A 94 -1.16 -14.63 6.56
C GLY A 94 -1.40 -15.68 5.49
N SER A 95 -1.35 -15.28 4.22
CA SER A 95 -1.46 -16.20 3.08
C SER A 95 -0.34 -17.24 3.11
N GLU A 96 -0.70 -18.51 2.94
CA GLU A 96 0.28 -19.61 2.86
C GLU A 96 1.17 -19.51 1.62
N ASN A 97 0.65 -18.89 0.54
CA ASN A 97 1.40 -18.67 -0.69
C ASN A 97 1.11 -17.27 -1.26
N PRO A 98 1.89 -16.25 -0.85
CA PRO A 98 1.76 -14.88 -1.34
C PRO A 98 1.94 -14.70 -2.86
N ALA A 99 2.50 -15.69 -3.56
CA ALA A 99 2.66 -15.63 -5.02
C ALA A 99 1.42 -16.15 -5.79
N ASP A 100 0.45 -16.72 -5.09
CA ASP A 100 -0.80 -17.22 -5.65
C ASP A 100 -1.98 -16.31 -5.25
N PRO A 101 -2.54 -15.51 -6.18
CA PRO A 101 -3.64 -14.60 -5.91
C PRO A 101 -4.99 -15.32 -5.72
N SER A 102 -5.06 -16.64 -5.85
CA SER A 102 -6.28 -17.41 -5.58
C SER A 102 -6.45 -17.75 -4.09
N VAL A 103 -5.37 -17.64 -3.32
CA VAL A 103 -5.33 -17.89 -1.86
C VAL A 103 -5.07 -16.63 -1.03
N THR A 104 -4.80 -15.50 -1.69
CA THR A 104 -4.56 -14.16 -1.11
C THR A 104 -5.70 -13.21 -1.46
#